data_AF-A0A0S1MK36-F1
#
_entry.id   AF-A0A0S1MK36-F1
#
_cell.length_a   1.000
_cell.length_b   1.000
_cell.length_c   1.000
_cell.angle_alpha   90.00
_cell.angle_beta   90.00
_cell.angle_gamma   90.00
#
_symmetry.space_group_name_H-M   'P 1'
#
loop_
_entity.id
_entity.type
_entity.pdbx_description
1 polymer ?
#
loop_
_entity_poly.entity_id
_entity_poly.type
_entity_poly.pdbx_seq_one_letter_code
_entity_poly.pdbx_strand_id
1 'polypeptide(L)'
;MDIGVIDVETCEPIKGALVDIWHANATGFYAGYPETKKALEDITVPIPRTNYNDRWLRGAWPTNSNGVAQFTSIFPGFYTGRATHVHAKVHLNFKINNDSTFDSAYVQYVGQFFFDEEINFSVDQMSPYRFNPSENRTLNSKDSLNIFSDSFKNFYNPIFEIEKIGSVISQGLIGFITVGINMTAKHPN
;
A
#
# COMPACT_ATOMS: atom_id res chain seq x y z
N MET A 1 10.60 1.70 1.11
CA MET A 1 9.73 0.82 0.31
C MET A 1 10.16 0.96 -1.13
N ASP A 2 10.66 -0.12 -1.69
CA ASP A 2 11.20 -0.18 -3.04
C ASP A 2 10.27 -1.09 -3.84
N ILE A 3 9.52 -0.48 -4.76
CA ILE A 3 8.50 -1.14 -5.56
C ILE A 3 9.03 -1.25 -7.00
N GLY A 4 9.40 -2.46 -7.38
CA GLY A 4 9.77 -2.82 -8.74
C GLY A 4 8.54 -3.02 -9.63
N VAL A 5 8.65 -2.61 -10.89
CA VAL A 5 7.63 -2.81 -11.92
C VAL A 5 8.30 -3.42 -13.14
N ILE A 6 7.83 -4.60 -13.54
CA ILE A 6 8.29 -5.32 -14.73
C ILE A 6 7.12 -5.58 -15.68
N ASP A 7 7.43 -5.68 -16.97
CA ASP A 7 6.47 -6.13 -17.97
C ASP A 7 6.37 -7.67 -17.94
N VAL A 8 5.16 -8.22 -17.85
CA VAL A 8 4.95 -9.67 -17.84
C VAL A 8 5.22 -10.34 -19.19
N GLU A 9 5.23 -9.58 -20.29
CA GLU A 9 5.47 -10.14 -21.62
C GLU A 9 6.96 -10.25 -21.93
N THR A 10 7.76 -9.27 -21.49
CA THR A 10 9.20 -9.20 -21.76
C THR A 10 10.07 -9.55 -20.56
N CYS A 11 9.53 -9.55 -19.35
CA CYS A 11 10.25 -9.65 -18.07
C CYS A 11 11.23 -8.49 -17.82
N GLU A 12 11.18 -7.43 -18.61
CA GLU A 12 12.08 -6.29 -18.50
C GLU A 12 11.54 -5.23 -17.53
N PRO A 13 12.42 -4.47 -16.84
CA PRO A 13 11.99 -3.38 -15.99
C PRO A 13 11.30 -2.25 -16.77
N ILE A 14 10.20 -1.72 -16.23
CA ILE A 14 9.47 -0.62 -16.86
C ILE A 14 9.91 0.70 -16.25
N LYS A 15 10.65 1.51 -17.02
CA LYS A 15 11.03 2.87 -16.64
C LYS A 15 9.87 3.86 -16.81
N GLY A 16 9.70 4.75 -15.84
CA GLY A 16 8.73 5.86 -15.91
C GLY A 16 7.28 5.48 -15.63
N ALA A 17 7.02 4.24 -15.19
CA ALA A 17 5.71 3.86 -14.68
C ALA A 17 5.44 4.62 -13.37
N LEU A 18 4.30 5.30 -13.26
CA LEU A 18 3.92 6.00 -12.04
C LEU A 18 3.31 5.00 -11.05
N VAL A 19 4.02 4.75 -9.96
CA VAL A 19 3.53 3.95 -8.84
C VAL A 19 2.82 4.89 -7.87
N ASP A 20 1.52 4.73 -7.68
CA ASP A 20 0.69 5.49 -6.74
C ASP A 20 0.37 4.62 -5.53
N ILE A 21 0.78 5.06 -4.34
CA ILE A 21 0.54 4.34 -3.09
C ILE A 21 -0.24 5.17 -2.08
N TRP A 22 -1.01 4.48 -1.25
CA TRP A 22 -1.59 5.05 -0.05
C TRP A 22 -1.76 4.00 1.03
N HIS A 23 -1.71 4.43 2.29
CA HIS A 23 -1.93 3.53 3.42
C HIS A 23 -2.44 4.29 4.64
N ALA A 24 -2.87 3.54 5.65
CA ALA A 24 -3.32 4.09 6.91
C ALA A 24 -2.14 4.67 7.72
N ASN A 25 -2.42 5.58 8.65
CA ASN A 25 -1.48 5.97 9.69
C ASN A 25 -1.26 4.82 10.70
N ALA A 26 -0.41 5.05 11.70
CA ALA A 26 -0.04 4.04 12.69
C ALA A 26 -1.23 3.48 13.51
N THR A 27 -2.37 4.18 13.54
CA THR A 27 -3.58 3.78 14.28
C THR A 27 -4.78 3.52 13.37
N GLY A 28 -4.54 3.20 12.09
CA GLY A 28 -5.57 2.70 11.17
C GLY A 28 -6.40 3.74 10.42
N PHE A 29 -6.13 5.04 10.59
CA PHE A 29 -6.88 6.09 9.89
C PHE A 29 -6.28 6.46 8.53
N TYR A 30 -7.10 6.96 7.62
CA TYR A 30 -6.68 7.40 6.29
C TYR A 30 -6.84 8.92 6.10
N ALA A 31 -5.88 9.53 5.41
CA ALA A 31 -5.93 10.95 5.07
C ALA A 31 -7.21 11.33 4.35
N GLY A 32 -7.89 12.34 4.91
CA GLY A 32 -9.12 12.91 4.40
C GLY A 32 -10.40 12.24 4.90
N TYR A 33 -10.30 11.16 5.67
CA TYR A 33 -11.46 10.49 6.27
C TYR A 33 -11.60 10.89 7.75
N PRO A 34 -12.83 10.89 8.30
CA PRO A 34 -13.04 11.17 9.72
C PRO A 34 -12.31 10.19 10.64
N GLU A 35 -11.53 10.71 11.59
CA GLU A 35 -10.84 9.93 12.63
C GLU A 35 -11.78 9.61 13.80
N THR A 36 -12.73 8.69 13.59
CA THR A 36 -13.72 8.30 14.60
C THR A 36 -13.66 6.81 14.88
N LYS A 37 -14.07 6.37 16.08
CA LYS A 37 -14.14 4.93 16.41
C LYS A 37 -14.98 4.14 15.41
N LYS A 38 -16.13 4.71 15.00
CA LYS A 38 -17.00 4.15 13.96
C LYS A 38 -16.25 3.89 12.65
N ALA A 39 -15.25 4.72 12.31
CA ALA A 39 -14.44 4.54 11.11
C ALA A 39 -13.49 3.35 11.13
N LEU A 40 -13.29 2.78 12.31
CA LEU A 40 -12.42 1.64 12.51
C LEU A 40 -13.17 0.37 12.89
N GLU A 41 -14.49 0.41 13.12
CA GLU A 41 -15.26 -0.72 13.66
C GLU A 41 -15.95 -1.56 12.58
N ASP A 42 -16.40 -0.94 11.49
CA ASP A 42 -17.23 -1.63 10.49
C ASP A 42 -16.87 -1.22 9.06
N ILE A 43 -16.26 -2.16 8.33
CA ILE A 43 -15.87 -1.99 6.92
C ILE A 43 -17.05 -2.07 5.95
N THR A 44 -18.23 -2.48 6.40
CA THR A 44 -19.43 -2.56 5.57
C THR A 44 -20.17 -1.23 5.49
N VAL A 45 -19.86 -0.29 6.40
CA VAL A 45 -20.44 1.05 6.41
C VAL A 45 -19.54 2.00 5.62
N PRO A 46 -20.00 2.52 4.47
CA PRO A 46 -19.21 3.48 3.71
C PRO A 46 -19.03 4.77 4.51
N ILE A 47 -17.78 5.19 4.66
CA ILE A 47 -17.45 6.46 5.30
C ILE A 47 -16.90 7.38 4.22
N PRO A 48 -17.59 8.49 3.92
CA PRO A 48 -17.13 9.40 2.89
C PRO A 48 -15.86 10.12 3.35
N ARG A 49 -15.00 10.40 2.39
CA ARG A 49 -13.91 11.35 2.57
C ARG A 49 -14.52 12.74 2.79
N THR A 50 -14.11 13.42 3.86
CA THR A 50 -14.63 14.75 4.24
C THR A 50 -13.61 15.87 4.01
N ASN A 51 -12.31 15.57 3.99
CA ASN A 51 -11.25 16.54 3.73
C ASN A 51 -10.42 16.13 2.51
N TYR A 52 -10.66 16.80 1.38
CA TYR A 52 -9.89 16.62 0.16
C TYR A 52 -8.63 17.48 0.10
N ASN A 53 -8.13 18.06 1.19
CA ASN A 53 -6.77 18.64 1.20
C ASN A 53 -5.79 17.76 1.99
N ASP A 54 -6.27 16.89 2.87
CA ASP A 54 -5.40 15.97 3.60
C ASP A 54 -4.89 14.85 2.69
N ARG A 55 -3.57 14.79 2.54
CA ARG A 55 -2.86 13.87 1.62
C ARG A 55 -1.68 13.14 2.26
N TRP A 56 -1.54 13.20 3.58
CA TRP A 56 -0.49 12.46 4.28
C TRP A 56 -0.56 10.95 3.95
N LEU A 57 0.60 10.29 3.90
CA LEU A 57 0.73 8.86 3.59
C LEU A 57 0.08 8.45 2.26
N ARG A 58 0.09 9.37 1.29
CA ARG A 58 -0.25 9.16 -0.11
C ARG A 58 0.88 9.72 -0.96
N GLY A 59 1.23 9.05 -2.06
CA GLY A 59 2.27 9.56 -2.95
C GLY A 59 2.37 8.75 -4.23
N ALA A 60 2.66 9.45 -5.32
CA ALA A 60 2.88 8.84 -6.62
C ALA A 60 4.29 9.20 -7.12
N TRP A 61 5.07 8.20 -7.54
CA TRP A 61 6.44 8.40 -7.97
C TRP A 61 6.79 7.53 -9.18
N PRO A 62 7.46 8.08 -10.21
CA PRO A 62 7.84 7.31 -11.38
C PRO A 62 8.99 6.34 -11.06
N THR A 63 8.95 5.17 -11.68
CA THR A 63 10.05 4.20 -11.63
C THR A 63 11.29 4.72 -12.37
N ASN A 64 12.47 4.39 -11.83
CA ASN A 64 13.76 4.71 -12.44
C ASN A 64 14.12 3.75 -13.60
N SER A 65 15.36 3.80 -14.10
CA SER A 65 15.82 2.93 -15.20
C SER A 65 15.82 1.43 -14.86
N ASN A 66 15.82 1.08 -13.57
CA ASN A 66 15.75 -0.30 -13.10
C ASN A 66 14.30 -0.71 -12.80
N GLY A 67 13.31 0.10 -13.19
CA GLY A 67 11.91 -0.17 -12.93
C GLY A 67 11.49 0.01 -11.47
N VAL A 68 12.28 0.69 -10.63
CA VAL A 68 12.00 0.83 -9.19
C VAL A 68 11.51 2.23 -8.84
N ALA A 69 10.39 2.30 -8.12
CA ALA A 69 9.92 3.50 -7.42
C ALA A 69 10.20 3.36 -5.92
N GLN A 70 10.80 4.38 -5.31
CA GLN A 70 11.21 4.36 -3.91
C GLN A 70 10.43 5.36 -3.08
N PHE A 71 9.93 4.89 -1.93
CA PHE A 71 9.15 5.67 -0.97
C PHE A 71 9.72 5.53 0.43
N THR A 72 9.79 6.65 1.15
CA THR A 72 10.02 6.67 2.60
C THR A 72 8.71 6.97 3.30
N SER A 73 8.28 6.09 4.20
CA SER A 73 7.05 6.25 4.97
C SER A 73 7.17 5.56 6.31
N ILE A 74 6.15 5.72 7.16
CA ILE A 74 5.97 4.90 8.35
C ILE A 74 5.44 3.51 7.98
N PHE A 75 5.55 2.55 8.90
CA PHE A 75 4.79 1.29 8.79
C PHE A 75 3.28 1.59 8.98
N PRO A 76 2.36 1.00 8.20
CA PRO A 76 0.93 1.25 8.35
C PRO A 76 0.34 0.57 9.59
N GLY A 77 -0.65 1.19 10.22
CA GLY A 77 -1.48 0.54 11.24
C GLY A 77 -2.63 -0.27 10.62
N PHE A 78 -3.22 -1.16 11.39
CA PHE A 78 -4.39 -1.93 11.00
C PHE A 78 -5.71 -1.22 11.37
N TYR A 79 -6.81 -1.69 10.78
CA TYR A 79 -8.18 -1.32 11.16
C TYR A 79 -9.07 -2.55 11.01
N THR A 80 -10.24 -2.58 11.68
CA THR A 80 -11.03 -3.80 11.83
C THR A 80 -11.34 -4.46 10.49
N GLY A 81 -11.17 -5.78 10.45
CA GLY A 81 -11.53 -6.62 9.30
C GLY A 81 -10.52 -6.62 8.16
N ARG A 82 -9.46 -5.80 8.23
CA ARG A 82 -8.43 -5.71 7.18
C ARG A 82 -7.05 -6.00 7.76
N ALA A 83 -6.29 -6.89 7.12
CA ALA A 83 -4.90 -7.11 7.47
C ALA A 83 -4.06 -5.86 7.17
N THR A 84 -2.92 -5.67 7.83
CA THR A 84 -2.05 -4.50 7.61
C THR A 84 -1.53 -4.48 6.18
N HIS A 85 -1.75 -3.37 5.46
CA HIS A 85 -1.42 -3.28 4.03
C HIS A 85 -1.03 -1.87 3.57
N VAL A 86 -0.38 -1.84 2.40
CA VAL A 86 -0.19 -0.64 1.56
C VAL A 86 -0.95 -0.87 0.27
N HIS A 87 -1.82 0.08 -0.10
CA HIS A 87 -2.44 0.04 -1.42
C HIS A 87 -1.49 0.52 -2.50
N ALA A 88 -1.62 -0.03 -3.69
CA ALA A 88 -0.83 0.38 -4.84
C ALA A 88 -1.66 0.39 -6.13
N LYS A 89 -1.37 1.37 -6.98
CA LYS A 89 -1.76 1.43 -8.39
C LYS A 89 -0.51 1.69 -9.24
N VAL A 90 -0.53 1.19 -10.48
CA VAL A 90 0.51 1.51 -11.48
C VAL A 90 -0.13 2.10 -12.72
N HIS A 91 0.39 3.25 -13.15
CA HIS A 91 -0.09 4.01 -14.31
C HIS A 91 1.04 4.21 -15.32
N LEU A 92 0.79 3.87 -16.59
CA LEU A 92 1.73 4.12 -17.69
C LEU A 92 1.42 5.40 -18.47
N ASN A 93 0.15 5.79 -18.54
CA ASN A 93 -0.30 6.95 -19.32
C ASN A 93 -0.97 7.97 -18.41
N PHE A 94 -0.12 8.78 -17.77
CA PHE A 94 -0.52 9.81 -16.82
C PHE A 94 -0.03 11.20 -17.25
N LYS A 95 -0.67 12.23 -16.72
CA LYS A 95 -0.26 13.63 -16.88
C LYS A 95 -0.15 14.26 -15.51
N ILE A 96 1.00 14.86 -15.20
CA ILE A 96 1.18 15.65 -13.99
C ILE A 96 0.55 17.04 -14.19
N ASN A 97 -0.22 17.47 -13.21
CA ASN A 97 -0.87 18.77 -13.16
C ASN A 97 -0.02 19.79 -12.39
N ASN A 98 -0.31 21.07 -12.58
CA ASN A 98 0.47 22.17 -11.98
C ASN A 98 0.38 22.21 -10.45
N ASP A 99 -0.64 21.58 -9.86
CA ASP A 99 -0.88 21.49 -8.41
C ASP A 99 -0.26 20.22 -7.80
N SER A 100 0.65 19.55 -8.52
CA SER A 100 1.27 18.27 -8.10
C SER A 100 0.27 17.10 -7.95
N THR A 101 -0.93 17.22 -8.53
CA THR A 101 -1.81 16.07 -8.77
C THR A 101 -1.49 15.42 -10.12
N PHE A 102 -2.15 14.31 -10.44
CA PHE A 102 -2.03 13.68 -11.74
C PHE A 102 -3.37 13.13 -12.23
N ASP A 103 -3.52 13.11 -13.55
CA ASP A 103 -4.62 12.46 -14.23
C ASP A 103 -4.13 11.18 -14.91
N SER A 104 -4.91 10.11 -14.85
CA SER A 104 -4.67 8.85 -15.57
C SER A 104 -5.98 8.29 -16.08
N ALA A 105 -6.04 7.97 -17.38
CA ALA A 105 -7.25 7.48 -18.01
C ALA A 105 -7.57 6.01 -17.63
N TYR A 106 -6.53 5.21 -17.41
CA TYR A 106 -6.63 3.81 -17.02
C TYR A 106 -5.49 3.42 -16.11
N VAL A 107 -5.58 2.23 -15.53
CA VAL A 107 -4.59 1.67 -14.61
C VAL A 107 -4.15 0.30 -15.13
N GLN A 108 -2.86 0.00 -15.00
CA GLN A 108 -2.28 -1.30 -15.38
C GLN A 108 -2.31 -2.31 -14.23
N TYR A 109 -2.30 -1.81 -12.99
CA TYR A 109 -2.32 -2.64 -11.80
C TYR A 109 -3.08 -1.94 -10.68
N VAL A 110 -3.92 -2.69 -9.98
CA VAL A 110 -4.54 -2.28 -8.72
C VAL A 110 -4.35 -3.44 -7.76
N GLY A 111 -3.76 -3.17 -6.60
CA GLY A 111 -3.51 -4.21 -5.62
C GLY A 111 -3.16 -3.67 -4.25
N GLN A 112 -2.79 -4.60 -3.38
CA GLN A 112 -2.41 -4.33 -2.00
C GLN A 112 -1.20 -5.19 -1.65
N PHE A 113 -0.27 -4.59 -0.92
CA PHE A 113 0.92 -5.25 -0.41
C PHE A 113 0.79 -5.44 1.09
N PHE A 114 1.13 -6.64 1.55
CA PHE A 114 0.99 -7.07 2.93
C PHE A 114 2.36 -7.30 3.56
N PHE A 115 2.36 -7.64 4.85
CA PHE A 115 3.58 -7.85 5.63
C PHE A 115 3.50 -9.19 6.36
N ASP A 116 4.66 -9.78 6.63
CA ASP A 116 4.74 -10.99 7.44
C ASP A 116 4.19 -10.78 8.86
N GLU A 117 3.58 -11.84 9.39
CA GLU A 117 2.93 -11.81 10.71
C GLU A 117 3.90 -11.48 11.85
N GLU A 118 5.17 -11.91 11.75
CA GLU A 118 6.20 -11.60 12.75
C GLU A 118 6.55 -10.11 12.79
N ILE A 119 6.64 -9.48 11.61
CA ILE A 119 6.89 -8.04 11.49
C ILE A 119 5.69 -7.26 12.03
N ASN A 120 4.47 -7.62 11.61
CA ASN A 120 3.24 -7.01 12.11
C ASN A 120 3.17 -7.09 13.64
N PHE A 121 3.33 -8.28 14.21
CA PHE A 121 3.29 -8.49 15.65
C PHE A 121 4.32 -7.62 16.39
N SER A 122 5.54 -7.51 15.86
CA SER A 122 6.59 -6.70 16.47
C SER A 122 6.26 -5.21 16.44
N VAL A 123 5.75 -4.70 15.30
CA VAL A 123 5.38 -3.29 15.14
C VAL A 123 4.19 -2.92 16.03
N ASP A 124 3.18 -3.79 16.13
CA ASP A 124 1.96 -3.54 16.93
C ASP A 124 2.27 -3.28 18.42
N GLN A 125 3.39 -3.80 18.94
CA GLN A 125 3.80 -3.59 20.34
C GLN A 125 4.51 -2.23 20.57
N MET A 126 4.88 -1.52 19.51
CA MET A 126 5.64 -0.28 19.59
C MET A 126 4.75 0.95 19.71
N SER A 127 5.27 2.03 20.27
CA SER A 127 4.61 3.34 20.16
C SER A 127 4.83 3.91 18.75
N PRO A 128 3.82 4.54 18.11
CA PRO A 128 2.45 4.75 18.59
C PRO A 128 1.46 3.60 18.27
N TYR A 129 1.88 2.56 17.53
CA TYR A 129 1.03 1.45 17.07
C TYR A 129 0.24 0.74 18.17
N ARG A 130 0.83 0.52 19.35
CA ARG A 130 0.16 -0.09 20.52
C ARG A 130 -1.05 0.69 21.05
N PHE A 131 -1.22 1.93 20.60
CA PHE A 131 -2.36 2.78 20.94
C PHE A 131 -3.42 2.80 19.84
N ASN A 132 -3.35 1.88 18.88
CA ASN A 132 -4.40 1.70 17.89
C ASN A 132 -5.74 1.39 18.58
N PRO A 133 -6.81 2.17 18.33
CA PRO A 133 -8.08 1.98 19.00
C PRO A 133 -8.90 0.79 18.44
N SER A 134 -8.49 0.16 17.35
CA SER A 134 -9.05 -1.12 16.91
C SER A 134 -8.66 -2.24 17.87
N GLU A 135 -9.66 -2.95 18.40
CA GLU A 135 -9.47 -3.91 19.52
C GLU A 135 -8.57 -5.11 19.16
N ASN A 136 -8.66 -5.63 17.94
CA ASN A 136 -7.90 -6.79 17.52
C ASN A 136 -7.36 -6.62 16.10
N ARG A 137 -6.07 -6.91 15.90
CA ARG A 137 -5.48 -6.98 14.56
C ARG A 137 -6.07 -8.16 13.78
N THR A 138 -6.49 -7.90 12.55
CA THR A 138 -6.83 -8.95 11.59
C THR A 138 -5.55 -9.56 11.01
N LEU A 139 -5.39 -10.88 11.15
CA LEU A 139 -4.31 -11.63 10.51
C LEU A 139 -4.49 -11.62 8.98
N ASN A 140 -3.40 -11.75 8.23
CA ASN A 140 -3.41 -11.89 6.77
C ASN A 140 -4.40 -12.97 6.31
N SER A 141 -4.37 -14.15 6.96
CA SER A 141 -5.26 -15.28 6.65
C SER A 141 -6.74 -15.03 6.98
N LYS A 142 -7.05 -13.93 7.66
CA LYS A 142 -8.40 -13.51 8.06
C LYS A 142 -8.80 -12.18 7.44
N ASP A 143 -8.01 -11.65 6.51
CA ASP A 143 -8.34 -10.43 5.77
C ASP A 143 -9.69 -10.60 5.07
N SER A 144 -10.60 -9.66 5.32
CA SER A 144 -11.95 -9.72 4.78
C SER A 144 -11.97 -9.52 3.27
N LEU A 145 -13.10 -9.85 2.64
CA LEU A 145 -13.33 -9.65 1.20
C LEU A 145 -12.39 -10.49 0.30
N ASN A 146 -11.74 -11.51 0.86
CA ASN A 146 -10.76 -12.38 0.19
C ASN A 146 -9.58 -11.64 -0.45
N ILE A 147 -9.31 -10.37 -0.08
CA ILE A 147 -8.30 -9.55 -0.79
C ILE A 147 -6.90 -10.16 -0.63
N PHE A 148 -6.47 -10.50 0.58
CA PHE A 148 -5.19 -11.18 0.79
C PHE A 148 -5.08 -12.47 -0.02
N SER A 149 -6.08 -13.35 0.06
CA SER A 149 -6.07 -14.63 -0.66
C SER A 149 -6.06 -14.45 -2.18
N ASP A 150 -6.86 -13.52 -2.71
CA ASP A 150 -6.93 -13.25 -4.14
C ASP A 150 -5.66 -12.60 -4.67
N SER A 151 -4.91 -11.90 -3.82
CA SER A 151 -3.63 -11.30 -4.18
C SER A 151 -2.55 -12.35 -4.48
N PHE A 152 -2.73 -13.63 -4.10
CA PHE A 152 -1.84 -14.72 -4.50
C PHE A 152 -2.20 -15.40 -5.83
N LYS A 153 -3.29 -14.97 -6.49
CA LYS A 153 -3.66 -15.52 -7.81
C LYS A 153 -2.52 -15.30 -8.81
N ASN A 154 -2.40 -16.23 -9.75
CA ASN A 154 -1.36 -16.21 -10.78
C ASN A 154 0.08 -16.23 -10.23
N PHE A 155 0.28 -16.88 -9.08
CA PHE A 155 1.60 -17.07 -8.44
C PHE A 155 2.28 -15.77 -7.98
N TYR A 156 1.52 -14.68 -7.85
CA TYR A 156 2.03 -13.45 -7.25
C TYR A 156 2.24 -13.63 -5.75
N ASN A 157 3.29 -13.02 -5.20
CA ASN A 157 3.45 -12.89 -3.76
C ASN A 157 3.24 -11.42 -3.36
N PRO A 158 2.12 -11.09 -2.68
CA PRO A 158 1.82 -9.73 -2.28
C PRO A 158 2.47 -9.32 -0.96
N ILE A 159 3.30 -10.18 -0.35
CA ILE A 159 3.99 -9.87 0.90
C ILE A 159 5.31 -9.16 0.57
N PHE A 160 5.56 -8.01 1.19
CA PHE A 160 6.86 -7.36 1.14
C PHE A 160 7.94 -8.27 1.73
N GLU A 161 9.07 -8.38 1.03
CA GLU A 161 10.30 -8.88 1.63
C GLU A 161 10.89 -7.75 2.50
N ILE A 162 11.09 -8.01 3.78
CA ILE A 162 11.47 -6.98 4.77
C ILE A 162 12.85 -7.25 5.33
N GLU A 163 13.72 -6.24 5.26
CA GLU A 163 15.00 -6.20 5.94
C GLU A 163 15.01 -5.12 7.02
N LYS A 164 15.68 -5.38 8.15
CA LYS A 164 15.89 -4.38 9.20
C LYS A 164 17.12 -3.54 8.85
N ILE A 165 17.01 -2.22 8.97
CA ILE A 165 18.15 -1.31 8.74
C ILE A 165 19.22 -1.49 9.84
N GLY A 166 18.80 -1.83 11.05
CA GLY A 166 19.67 -2.10 12.19
C GLY A 166 19.36 -3.42 12.88
N SER A 167 19.90 -3.59 14.08
CA SER A 167 19.68 -4.79 14.91
C SER A 167 18.24 -4.95 15.40
N VAL A 168 17.50 -3.84 15.53
CA VAL A 168 16.12 -3.85 16.02
C VAL A 168 15.19 -3.12 15.07
N ILE A 169 13.91 -3.53 15.05
CA ILE A 169 12.90 -3.02 14.11
C ILE A 169 12.67 -1.50 14.22
N SER A 170 12.85 -0.93 15.41
CA SER A 170 12.68 0.52 15.65
C SER A 170 13.74 1.40 14.97
N GLN A 171 14.82 0.81 14.48
CA GLN A 171 15.84 1.52 13.70
C GLN A 171 15.45 1.68 12.23
N GLY A 172 14.34 1.08 11.81
CA GLY A 172 13.78 1.19 10.48
C GLY A 172 13.81 -0.11 9.70
N LEU A 173 13.02 -0.13 8.62
CA LEU A 173 12.82 -1.27 7.75
C LEU A 173 13.03 -0.83 6.29
N ILE A 174 13.58 -1.72 5.48
CA ILE A 174 13.51 -1.65 4.03
C ILE A 174 12.56 -2.77 3.59
N GLY A 175 11.61 -2.43 2.74
CA GLY A 175 10.67 -3.38 2.17
C GLY A 175 10.78 -3.38 0.66
N PHE A 176 10.92 -4.57 0.08
CA PHE A 176 11.07 -4.81 -1.35
C PHE A 176 9.87 -5.59 -1.87
N ILE A 177 9.35 -5.20 -3.02
CA ILE A 177 8.35 -5.98 -3.75
C ILE A 177 8.44 -5.68 -5.24
N THR A 178 8.17 -6.66 -6.09
CA THR A 178 8.14 -6.48 -7.55
C THR A 178 6.79 -6.89 -8.08
N VAL A 179 6.16 -5.99 -8.84
CA VAL A 179 4.88 -6.21 -9.51
C VAL A 179 5.11 -6.46 -11.00
N GLY A 180 4.57 -7.56 -11.52
CA GLY A 180 4.43 -7.76 -12.96
C GLY A 180 3.14 -7.13 -13.47
N ILE A 181 3.22 -6.31 -14.51
CA ILE A 181 2.04 -5.72 -15.17
C ILE A 181 1.99 -6.10 -16.65
N ASN A 182 0.79 -6.23 -17.20
CA ASN A 182 0.61 -6.22 -18.66
C ASN A 182 0.49 -4.76 -19.11
N MET A 183 1.44 -4.29 -19.94
CA MET A 183 1.49 -2.88 -20.37
C MET A 183 0.28 -2.43 -21.19
N THR A 184 -0.41 -3.38 -21.83
CA THR A 184 -1.60 -3.11 -22.66
C THR A 184 -2.91 -3.21 -21.89
N ALA A 185 -2.89 -3.71 -20.66
CA ALA A 185 -4.07 -3.79 -19.81
C ALA A 185 -4.64 -2.39 -19.51
N LYS A 186 -5.97 -2.31 -19.50
CA LYS A 186 -6.72 -1.07 -19.22
C LYS A 186 -7.84 -1.36 -18.24
N HIS A 187 -7.57 -1.12 -16.97
CA HIS A 187 -8.60 -1.14 -15.93
C HIS A 187 -9.16 0.27 -15.71
N PRO A 188 -10.47 0.42 -15.42
CA PRO A 188 -11.03 1.68 -14.95
C PRO A 188 -10.25 2.20 -13.74
N ASN A 189 -9.95 3.50 -13.73
CA ASN A 189 -9.25 4.16 -12.62
C ASN A 189 -10.19 4.45 -11.44
#